data_AF-A0A537UUV6-F1
#
_entry.id   AF-A0A537UUV6-F1
#
_cell.length_a   1.000
_cell.length_b   1.000
_cell.length_c   1.000
_cell.angle_alpha   90.00
_cell.angle_beta   90.00
_cell.angle_gamma   90.00
#
_symmetry.space_group_name_H-M   'P 1'
#
loop_
_entity.id
_entity.type
_entity.pdbx_description
1 polymer ?
#
loop_
_entity_poly.entity_id
_entity_poly.type
_entity_poly.pdbx_seq_one_letter_code
_entity_poly.pdbx_strand_id
1 'polypeptide(L)'
;EAQPARDAVDPLTAYFLVERRLGQGGNCTVTVPVFDGHHRYDLKFTDLGEQKLSAAKEQHYSGDAKACKMTRENVAGTTDRDKVEMPQRGTMWYARLMPGNLMLPVKVEFVTEAGSVTGHLAELHGRGADVKFKE
;
A
#
# COMPACT_ATOMS: atom_id res chain seq x y z
N GLU A 1 13.20 18.87 13.16
CA GLU A 1 12.88 17.47 12.82
C GLU A 1 11.71 17.00 13.67
N ALA A 2 10.84 16.13 13.14
CA ALA A 2 9.78 15.53 13.94
C ALA A 2 10.34 14.44 14.87
N GLN A 3 9.65 14.15 15.97
CA GLN A 3 10.00 13.03 16.87
C GLN A 3 9.01 11.86 16.65
N PRO A 4 9.45 10.60 16.77
CA PRO A 4 8.57 9.45 16.66
C PRO A 4 7.56 9.40 17.82
N ALA A 5 6.31 9.05 17.51
CA ALA A 5 5.37 8.60 18.53
C ALA A 5 5.75 7.17 18.98
N ARG A 6 5.35 6.76 20.19
CA ARG A 6 5.69 5.42 20.73
C ARG A 6 5.24 4.26 19.84
N ASP A 7 4.21 4.47 19.05
CA ASP A 7 3.56 3.51 18.15
C ASP A 7 3.80 3.81 16.67
N ALA A 8 4.64 4.81 16.35
CA ALA A 8 4.97 5.12 14.96
C ALA A 8 5.86 4.03 14.37
N VAL A 9 5.52 3.60 13.15
CA VAL A 9 6.30 2.63 12.36
C VAL A 9 6.86 3.30 11.11
N ASP A 10 7.80 2.65 10.43
CA ASP A 10 8.24 3.11 9.11
C ASP A 10 7.14 2.87 8.05
N PRO A 11 7.20 3.55 6.88
CA PRO A 11 6.16 3.46 5.87
C PRO A 11 5.95 2.04 5.33
N LEU A 12 7.03 1.26 5.17
CA LEU A 12 6.93 -0.10 4.64
C LEU A 12 6.23 -1.01 5.65
N THR A 13 6.56 -0.88 6.93
CA THR A 13 5.86 -1.58 8.01
C THR A 13 4.36 -1.23 8.05
N ALA A 14 3.99 0.04 7.78
CA ALA A 14 2.58 0.42 7.72
C ALA A 14 1.79 -0.33 6.63
N TYR A 15 2.37 -0.49 5.43
CA TYR A 15 1.75 -1.30 4.37
C TYR A 15 1.70 -2.79 4.74
N PHE A 16 2.77 -3.32 5.35
CA PHE A 16 2.80 -4.72 5.81
C PHE A 16 1.72 -5.04 6.86
N LEU A 17 1.39 -4.08 7.73
CA LEU A 17 0.28 -4.23 8.68
C LEU A 17 -1.07 -4.40 7.96
N VAL A 18 -1.28 -3.69 6.85
CA VAL A 18 -2.48 -3.83 6.00
C VAL A 18 -2.51 -5.21 5.33
N GLU A 19 -1.40 -5.64 4.74
CA GLU A 19 -1.25 -6.97 4.12
C GLU A 19 -1.59 -8.10 5.09
N ARG A 20 -1.09 -8.01 6.32
CA ARG A 20 -1.34 -8.98 7.39
C ARG A 20 -2.78 -8.96 7.86
N ARG A 21 -3.37 -7.78 8.04
CA ARG A 21 -4.77 -7.63 8.46
C ARG A 21 -5.73 -8.27 7.45
N LEU A 22 -5.52 -8.01 6.16
CA LEU A 22 -6.26 -8.65 5.07
C LEU A 22 -6.00 -10.16 5.03
N GLY A 23 -4.74 -10.57 5.17
CA GLY A 23 -4.34 -11.98 5.16
C GLY A 23 -4.90 -12.81 6.32
N GLN A 24 -5.25 -12.16 7.44
CA GLN A 24 -5.92 -12.75 8.60
C GLN A 24 -7.46 -12.72 8.52
N GLY A 25 -8.03 -12.26 7.39
CA GLY A 25 -9.47 -12.22 7.16
C GLY A 25 -10.16 -10.92 7.59
N GLY A 26 -9.40 -9.89 8.00
CA GLY A 26 -9.93 -8.56 8.27
C GLY A 26 -10.12 -7.72 7.00
N ASN A 27 -10.61 -6.49 7.17
CA ASN A 27 -10.63 -5.44 6.15
C ASN A 27 -9.36 -4.58 6.24
N CYS A 28 -9.13 -3.66 5.29
CA CYS A 28 -7.96 -2.76 5.36
C CYS A 28 -8.23 -1.40 6.02
N THR A 29 -9.39 -1.19 6.65
CA THR A 29 -9.66 0.07 7.34
C THR A 29 -8.83 0.17 8.62
N VAL A 30 -7.81 1.04 8.62
CA VAL A 30 -6.91 1.28 9.74
C VAL A 30 -6.22 2.64 9.59
N THR A 31 -5.89 3.29 10.70
CA THR A 31 -4.98 4.45 10.72
C THR A 31 -3.67 4.00 11.33
N VAL A 32 -2.56 4.25 10.63
CA VAL A 32 -1.22 3.87 11.08
C VAL A 32 -0.37 5.12 11.27
N PRO A 33 0.07 5.41 12.50
CA PRO A 33 1.13 6.36 12.78
C PRO A 33 2.42 6.00 12.04
N VAL A 34 2.93 6.91 11.21
CA VAL A 34 4.17 6.70 10.46
C VAL A 34 5.21 7.77 10.78
N PHE A 35 6.45 7.32 11.00
CA PHE A 35 7.63 8.18 11.09
C PHE A 35 8.68 7.68 10.10
N ASP A 36 9.10 8.54 9.17
CA ASP A 36 10.03 8.18 8.08
C ASP A 36 11.50 8.59 8.35
N GLY A 37 11.81 8.97 9.58
CA GLY A 37 13.10 9.54 9.98
C GLY A 37 13.13 11.07 10.02
N HIS A 38 12.23 11.74 9.30
CA HIS A 38 12.17 13.21 9.23
C HIS A 38 10.78 13.77 9.54
N HIS A 39 9.73 13.10 9.06
CA HIS A 39 8.33 13.52 9.14
C HIS A 39 7.50 12.53 9.93
N ARG A 40 6.49 13.05 10.64
CA ARG A 40 5.45 12.28 11.31
C ARG A 40 4.11 12.54 10.64
N TYR A 41 3.47 11.48 10.15
CA TYR A 41 2.18 11.55 9.46
C TYR A 41 1.38 10.28 9.67
N ASP A 42 0.06 10.37 9.55
CA ASP A 42 -0.83 9.22 9.61
C ASP A 42 -1.13 8.74 8.19
N LEU A 43 -0.97 7.44 7.97
CA LEU A 43 -1.54 6.77 6.80
C LEU A 43 -2.91 6.23 7.18
N LYS A 44 -3.95 6.77 6.54
CA LYS A 44 -5.34 6.33 6.70
C LYS A 44 -5.71 5.44 5.54
N PHE A 45 -6.02 4.19 5.86
CA PHE A 45 -6.50 3.20 4.92
C PHE A 45 -8.02 3.03 5.07
N THR A 46 -8.73 2.97 3.95
CA THR A 46 -10.17 2.72 3.90
C THR A 46 -10.45 1.56 2.97
N ASP A 47 -11.17 0.56 3.48
CA ASP A 47 -11.65 -0.57 2.70
C ASP A 47 -12.67 -0.11 1.65
N LEU A 48 -12.40 -0.44 0.39
CA LEU A 48 -13.28 -0.17 -0.75
C LEU A 48 -13.98 -1.44 -1.25
N GLY A 49 -13.92 -2.53 -0.48
CA GLY A 49 -14.47 -3.83 -0.85
C GLY A 49 -13.65 -4.57 -1.90
N GLU A 50 -14.28 -5.62 -2.43
CA GLU A 50 -13.71 -6.46 -3.48
C GLU A 50 -13.95 -5.83 -4.85
N GLN A 51 -12.92 -5.85 -5.69
CA GLN A 51 -12.96 -5.39 -7.07
C GLN A 51 -12.33 -6.43 -7.96
N LYS A 52 -12.97 -6.69 -9.10
CA LYS A 52 -12.43 -7.57 -10.12
C LYS A 52 -11.47 -6.79 -11.01
N LEU A 53 -10.20 -7.19 -10.99
CA LEU A 53 -9.19 -6.68 -11.92
C LEU A 53 -9.23 -7.50 -13.20
N SER A 54 -9.39 -6.83 -14.34
CA SER A 54 -9.19 -7.43 -15.65
C SER A 54 -7.74 -7.31 -16.06
N ALA A 55 -7.19 -8.37 -16.65
CA ALA A 55 -5.90 -8.26 -17.31
C ALA A 55 -5.96 -7.18 -18.41
N ALA A 56 -5.01 -6.25 -18.37
CA ALA A 56 -4.75 -5.25 -19.41
C ALA A 56 -3.26 -5.32 -19.79
N LYS A 57 -2.83 -4.63 -20.85
CA LYS A 57 -1.44 -4.69 -21.32
C LYS A 57 -0.40 -4.42 -20.23
N GLU A 58 -0.69 -3.56 -19.25
CA GLU A 58 0.22 -3.31 -18.12
C GLU A 58 -0.20 -4.02 -16.81
N GLN A 59 -1.40 -4.60 -16.74
CA GLN A 59 -1.93 -5.33 -15.57
C GLN A 59 -2.03 -6.82 -15.88
N HIS A 60 -1.03 -7.59 -15.46
CA HIS A 60 -0.98 -9.01 -15.77
C HIS A 60 -1.68 -9.91 -14.73
N TYR A 61 -2.00 -9.38 -13.53
CA TYR A 61 -2.90 -10.06 -12.60
C TYR A 61 -4.36 -9.87 -13.06
N SER A 62 -5.10 -10.99 -13.14
CA SER A 62 -6.54 -11.01 -13.40
C SER A 62 -7.25 -11.81 -12.33
N GLY A 63 -8.28 -11.23 -11.73
CA GLY A 63 -9.03 -11.86 -10.65
C GLY A 63 -9.56 -10.88 -9.63
N ASP A 64 -10.15 -11.42 -8.57
CA ASP A 64 -10.69 -10.62 -7.47
C ASP A 64 -9.55 -10.08 -6.61
N ALA A 65 -9.67 -8.83 -6.19
CA ALA A 65 -8.72 -8.16 -5.31
C ALA A 65 -9.45 -7.26 -4.31
N LYS A 66 -8.94 -7.17 -3.08
CA LYS A 66 -9.45 -6.22 -2.08
C LYS A 66 -8.83 -4.85 -2.33
N ALA A 67 -9.66 -3.84 -2.57
CA ALA A 67 -9.21 -2.49 -2.84
C ALA A 67 -9.16 -1.66 -1.55
N CYS A 68 -8.06 -0.95 -1.36
CA CYS A 68 -7.79 -0.15 -0.17
C CYS A 68 -7.36 1.24 -0.58
N LYS A 69 -8.19 2.24 -0.29
CA LYS A 69 -7.80 3.64 -0.45
C LYS A 69 -6.79 4.00 0.63
N MET A 70 -5.74 4.71 0.27
CA MET A 70 -4.77 5.30 1.19
C MET A 70 -4.81 6.82 1.06
N THR A 71 -4.78 7.51 2.20
CA THR A 71 -4.57 8.95 2.28
C THR A 71 -3.57 9.27 3.38
N ARG A 72 -2.69 10.23 3.12
CA ARG A 72 -1.70 10.72 4.08
C ARG A 72 -2.18 12.00 4.75
N GLU A 73 -2.03 12.07 6.07
CA GLU A 73 -2.32 13.26 6.87
C GLU A 73 -1.09 13.64 7.69
N ASN A 74 -0.51 14.81 7.40
CA ASN A 74 0.68 15.28 8.11
C ASN A 74 0.33 15.69 9.54
N VAL A 75 1.08 15.19 10.51
CA VAL A 75 0.85 15.47 11.94
C VAL A 75 1.93 16.39 12.50
N ALA A 76 3.20 16.14 12.19
CA ALA A 76 4.33 16.98 12.64
C ALA A 76 5.56 16.84 11.72
N GLY A 77 6.42 17.86 11.72
CA GLY A 77 7.56 18.02 10.81
C GLY A 77 7.37 19.22 9.90
N THR A 78 8.45 19.89 9.52
CA THR A 78 8.38 21.02 8.59
C THR A 78 7.81 20.50 7.28
N THR A 79 6.64 21.01 6.87
CA THR A 79 6.25 20.90 5.47
C THR A 79 7.16 21.84 4.71
N ASP A 80 8.34 21.37 4.29
CA ASP A 80 8.90 21.94 3.08
C ASP A 80 7.86 21.66 2.01
N ARG A 81 7.05 22.69 1.71
CA ARG A 81 5.99 22.66 0.70
C ARG A 81 6.53 22.29 -0.68
N ASP A 82 7.85 22.17 -0.81
CA ASP A 82 8.58 22.11 -2.06
C ASP A 82 9.27 20.75 -2.33
N LYS A 83 9.17 19.72 -1.46
CA LYS A 83 10.02 18.51 -1.62
C LYS A 83 9.47 17.15 -1.21
N VAL A 84 8.20 17.02 -0.80
CA VAL A 84 7.72 15.68 -0.40
C VAL A 84 7.15 14.94 -1.61
N GLU A 85 8.04 14.34 -2.41
CA GLU A 85 7.73 13.41 -3.53
C GLU A 85 7.04 12.11 -3.07
N MET A 86 6.34 12.11 -1.93
CA MET A 86 5.68 10.94 -1.39
C MET A 86 4.20 10.90 -1.79
N PRO A 87 3.62 9.71 -2.00
CA PRO A 87 2.20 9.54 -2.26
C PRO A 87 1.30 10.24 -1.23
N GLN A 88 0.47 11.18 -1.67
CA GLN A 88 -0.50 11.86 -0.79
C GLN A 88 -1.79 11.06 -0.66
N ARG A 89 -2.17 10.38 -1.75
CA ARG A 89 -3.33 9.51 -1.81
C ARG A 89 -3.15 8.45 -2.87
N GLY A 90 -3.94 7.39 -2.78
CA GLY A 90 -4.00 6.38 -3.82
C GLY A 90 -4.89 5.22 -3.46
N THR A 91 -4.82 4.18 -4.28
CA THR A 91 -5.52 2.92 -4.06
C THR A 91 -4.54 1.78 -4.27
N MET A 92 -4.61 0.77 -3.43
CA MET A 92 -3.86 -0.47 -3.57
C MET A 92 -4.85 -1.62 -3.64
N TRP A 93 -4.58 -2.58 -4.51
CA TRP A 93 -5.38 -3.77 -4.68
C TRP A 93 -4.58 -4.98 -4.23
N TYR A 94 -5.15 -5.75 -3.32
CA TYR A 94 -4.49 -6.88 -2.69
C TYR A 94 -5.14 -8.20 -3.11
N ALA A 95 -4.31 -9.19 -3.43
CA ALA A 95 -4.75 -10.54 -3.75
C ALA A 95 -4.00 -11.58 -2.90
N ARG A 96 -4.63 -12.75 -2.75
CA ARG A 96 -4.01 -13.91 -2.11
C ARG A 96 -3.31 -14.74 -3.17
N LEU A 97 -2.00 -14.57 -3.29
CA LEU A 97 -1.17 -15.30 -4.26
C LEU A 97 -0.49 -16.55 -3.67
N MET A 98 -0.51 -16.70 -2.35
CA MET A 98 0.15 -17.78 -1.64
C MET A 98 -0.67 -18.23 -0.43
N PRO A 99 -0.51 -19.48 0.02
CA PRO A 99 -0.96 -19.89 1.35
C PRO A 99 -0.31 -19.03 2.45
N GLY A 100 -1.03 -18.79 3.55
CA GLY A 100 -0.50 -18.06 4.70
C GLY A 100 -1.40 -16.92 5.16
N ASN A 101 -0.80 -15.94 5.84
CA ASN A 101 -1.50 -14.87 6.53
C ASN A 101 -1.23 -13.46 5.95
N LEU A 102 -0.79 -13.39 4.69
CA LEU A 102 -0.60 -12.14 3.96
C LEU A 102 -1.44 -12.13 2.69
N MET A 103 -1.98 -10.97 2.36
CA MET A 103 -2.38 -10.64 1.00
C MET A 103 -1.39 -9.66 0.41
N LEU A 104 -1.03 -9.81 -0.86
CA LEU A 104 0.01 -9.04 -1.51
C LEU A 104 -0.59 -8.00 -2.45
N PRO A 105 0.00 -6.79 -2.55
CA PRO A 105 -0.43 -5.79 -3.52
C PRO A 105 -0.12 -6.27 -4.94
N VAL A 106 -1.16 -6.40 -5.76
CA VAL A 106 -1.05 -6.75 -7.19
C VAL A 106 -1.15 -5.53 -8.11
N LYS A 107 -1.67 -4.43 -7.58
CA LYS A 107 -1.75 -3.12 -8.24
C LYS A 107 -1.64 -2.02 -7.20
N VAL A 108 -0.95 -0.95 -7.53
CA VAL A 108 -0.98 0.30 -6.78
C VAL A 108 -1.18 1.46 -7.75
N GLU A 109 -1.97 2.44 -7.33
CA GLU A 109 -2.13 3.71 -8.01
C GLU A 109 -1.96 4.82 -6.98
N PHE A 110 -0.92 5.62 -7.12
CA PHE A 110 -0.61 6.71 -6.23
C PHE A 110 -0.63 8.03 -6.96
N VAL A 111 -1.09 9.07 -6.28
CA VAL A 111 -0.98 10.46 -6.72
C VAL A 111 0.12 11.12 -5.91
N THR A 112 1.17 11.52 -6.63
CA THR A 112 2.31 12.27 -6.11
C THR A 112 2.24 13.71 -6.61
N GLU A 113 3.14 14.57 -6.13
CA GLU A 113 3.24 15.95 -6.60
C GLU A 113 3.68 16.04 -8.07
N ALA A 114 4.51 15.11 -8.54
CA ALA A 114 5.00 15.03 -9.91
C ALA A 114 3.98 14.42 -10.90
N GLY A 115 2.95 13.72 -10.39
CA GLY A 115 1.94 13.04 -11.20
C GLY A 115 1.46 11.73 -10.61
N SER A 116 0.70 10.98 -11.41
CA SER A 116 0.19 9.66 -11.01
C SER A 116 1.22 8.56 -11.33
N VAL A 117 1.43 7.67 -10.38
CA VAL A 117 2.27 6.47 -10.53
C VAL A 117 1.38 5.25 -10.40
N THR A 118 1.46 4.36 -11.39
CA THR A 118 0.82 3.04 -11.35
C THR A 118 1.91 1.97 -11.28
N GLY A 119 1.78 1.06 -10.33
CA GLY A 119 2.66 -0.10 -10.19
C GLY A 119 1.86 -1.40 -10.29
N HIS A 120 2.47 -2.41 -10.91
CA HIS A 120 1.91 -3.75 -11.06
C HIS A 120 2.90 -4.78 -10.53
N LEU A 121 2.38 -5.83 -9.88
CA LEU A 121 3.23 -6.94 -9.44
C LEU A 121 3.63 -7.78 -10.66
N ALA A 122 4.91 -7.75 -11.03
CA ALA A 122 5.43 -8.50 -12.17
C ALA A 122 5.75 -9.95 -11.81
N GLU A 123 6.45 -10.16 -10.69
CA GLU A 123 6.92 -11.47 -10.25
C GLU A 123 6.89 -11.57 -8.73
N LEU A 124 6.71 -12.78 -8.23
CA LEU A 124 6.77 -13.14 -6.81
C LEU A 124 7.60 -14.41 -6.65
N HIS A 125 8.70 -14.28 -5.91
CA HIS A 125 9.61 -15.37 -5.60
C HIS A 125 9.70 -15.57 -4.09
N GLY A 126 9.53 -16.80 -3.61
CA GLY A 126 9.76 -17.18 -2.21
C GLY A 126 8.50 -17.62 -1.46
N ARG A 127 8.69 -18.08 -0.21
CA ARG A 127 7.63 -18.65 0.65
C ARG A 127 6.78 -19.75 0.00
N GLY A 128 7.38 -20.53 -0.88
CA GLY A 128 6.71 -21.62 -1.60
C GLY A 128 5.92 -21.18 -2.84
N ALA A 129 6.08 -19.94 -3.29
CA ALA A 129 5.57 -19.50 -4.59
C ALA A 129 6.67 -19.03 -5.53
N ASP A 130 6.39 -19.27 -6.80
CA ASP A 130 7.14 -18.81 -7.96
C ASP A 130 6.07 -18.42 -8.99
N VAL A 131 5.67 -17.14 -8.94
CA VAL A 131 4.60 -16.60 -9.80
C VAL A 131 5.22 -15.53 -10.68
N LYS A 132 5.17 -15.76 -11.99
CA LYS A 132 5.52 -14.78 -12.99
C LYS A 132 4.29 -14.44 -13.80
N PHE A 133 3.89 -13.18 -13.77
CA PHE A 133 2.80 -12.70 -14.59
C PHE A 133 3.34 -12.42 -16.00
N LYS A 134 2.72 -13.01 -17.04
CA LYS A 134 3.16 -12.86 -18.43
C LYS A 134 2.73 -11.51 -18.99
N GLU A 135 3.64 -10.89 -19.75
CA GLU A 135 3.38 -9.72 -20.58
C GLU A 135 2.20 -9.90 -21.55
#